data_AF-A0A1M5KAV0-F1
#
_entry.id   AF-A0A1M5KAV0-F1
#
_cell.length_a   1.000
_cell.length_b   1.000
_cell.length_c   1.000
_cell.angle_alpha   90.00
_cell.angle_beta   90.00
_cell.angle_gamma   90.00
#
_symmetry.space_group_name_H-M   'P 1'
#
loop_
_entity.id
_entity.type
_entity.pdbx_description
1 polymer ?
#
loop_
_entity_poly.entity_id
_entity_poly.type
_entity_poly.pdbx_seq_one_letter_code
_entity_poly.pdbx_strand_id
1 'polypeptide(L)'
;MARQKEYKEEEVLEKAMNLFWRNGFETTSMQMLLHEIALSVAQSRGNITRKELEPFFAAGYNQRHLLEIILGLSQKVISNYTNYIAEMPLDKGFEKYAWRKH
;
A
#
# COMPACT_ATOMS: atom_id res chain seq x y z
N MET A 1 -11.98 4.20 -47.60
CA MET A 1 -12.87 3.18 -47.02
C MET A 1 -12.22 2.67 -45.74
N ALA A 2 -12.92 2.77 -44.61
CA ALA A 2 -12.38 2.33 -43.32
C ALA A 2 -12.31 0.80 -43.29
N ARG A 3 -11.11 0.24 -43.06
CA ARG A 3 -10.90 -1.19 -42.92
C ARG A 3 -11.64 -1.66 -41.65
N GLN A 4 -12.74 -2.39 -41.80
CA GLN A 4 -13.36 -3.09 -40.67
C GLN A 4 -12.36 -4.16 -40.19
N LYS A 5 -11.66 -3.87 -39.09
CA LYS A 5 -10.99 -4.92 -38.33
C LYS A 5 -12.05 -5.53 -37.43
N GLU A 6 -12.34 -6.80 -37.69
CA GLU A 6 -13.16 -7.63 -36.83
C GLU A 6 -12.52 -7.67 -35.44
N TYR A 7 -13.29 -7.34 -34.40
CA TYR A 7 -12.81 -7.34 -33.03
C TYR A 7 -12.62 -8.78 -32.56
N LYS A 8 -11.37 -9.18 -32.30
CA LYS A 8 -11.01 -10.52 -31.82
C LYS A 8 -10.65 -10.43 -30.34
N GLU A 9 -11.58 -10.83 -29.49
CA GLU A 9 -11.48 -10.71 -28.03
C GLU A 9 -10.23 -11.39 -27.48
N GLU A 10 -9.91 -12.60 -27.94
CA GLU A 10 -8.74 -13.37 -27.52
C GLU A 10 -7.42 -12.63 -27.79
N GLU A 11 -7.29 -12.03 -28.98
CA GLU A 11 -6.10 -11.26 -29.37
C GLU A 11 -5.95 -9.98 -28.53
N VAL A 12 -7.07 -9.36 -28.16
CA VAL A 12 -7.09 -8.15 -27.32
C VAL A 12 -6.73 -8.49 -25.88
N LEU A 13 -7.27 -9.58 -25.34
CA LEU A 13 -6.98 -10.07 -24.00
C LEU A 13 -5.52 -10.51 -23.88
N GLU A 14 -5.00 -11.24 -24.86
CA GLU A 14 -3.59 -11.67 -24.89
C GLU A 14 -2.64 -10.46 -24.97
N LYS A 15 -2.96 -9.47 -25.80
CA LYS A 15 -2.17 -8.23 -25.87
C LYS A 15 -2.26 -7.41 -24.59
N ALA A 16 -3.43 -7.30 -23.97
CA ALA A 16 -3.62 -6.61 -22.70
C ALA A 16 -2.83 -7.30 -21.59
N MET A 17 -2.83 -8.64 -21.56
CA MET A 17 -2.08 -9.42 -20.59
C MET A 17 -0.57 -9.31 -20.82
N ASN A 18 -0.12 -9.35 -22.07
CA ASN A 18 1.29 -9.11 -22.39
C ASN A 18 1.73 -7.68 -22.09
N LEU A 19 0.86 -6.68 -22.26
CA LEU A 19 1.12 -5.30 -21.84
C LEU A 19 1.20 -5.21 -20.31
N PHE A 20 0.32 -5.89 -19.60
CA PHE A 20 0.29 -6.00 -18.15
C PHE A 20 1.56 -6.68 -17.61
N TRP A 21 2.03 -7.77 -18.22
CA TRP A 21 3.26 -8.44 -17.77
C TRP A 21 4.54 -7.72 -18.20
N ARG A 22 4.53 -6.98 -19.33
CA ARG A 22 5.68 -6.15 -19.75
C ARG A 22 5.80 -4.83 -18.98
N ASN A 23 4.69 -4.22 -18.55
CA ASN A 23 4.68 -2.87 -17.97
C ASN A 23 4.05 -2.77 -16.56
N GLY A 24 3.33 -3.79 -16.09
CA GLY A 24 2.51 -3.77 -14.86
C GLY A 24 3.07 -4.58 -13.69
N PHE A 25 4.18 -5.31 -13.88
CA PHE A 25 4.94 -5.91 -12.76
C PHE A 25 6.01 -4.94 -12.19
N GLU A 26 6.38 -3.91 -12.95
CA GLU A 26 7.29 -2.84 -12.50
C GLU A 26 6.56 -1.75 -11.68
N THR A 27 5.23 -1.74 -11.68
CA THR A 27 4.44 -0.88 -10.80
C THR A 27 4.29 -1.57 -9.46
N THR A 28 5.06 -1.09 -8.47
CA THR A 28 4.88 -1.30 -7.03
C THR A 28 3.48 -1.84 -6.70
N SER A 29 3.39 -3.06 -6.15
CA SER A 29 2.08 -3.64 -5.80
C SER A 29 1.26 -2.62 -5.00
N MET A 30 -0.06 -2.57 -5.19
CA MET A 30 -0.92 -1.58 -4.50
C MET A 30 -0.74 -1.60 -2.97
N GLN A 31 -0.39 -2.76 -2.41
CA GLN A 31 -0.05 -2.94 -1.00
C GLN A 31 1.30 -2.31 -0.64
N MET A 32 2.32 -2.43 -1.51
CA MET A 32 3.60 -1.76 -1.33
C MET A 32 3.44 -0.24 -1.36
N LEU A 33 2.60 0.33 -2.24
CA LEU A 33 2.34 1.77 -2.25
C LEU A 33 1.70 2.25 -0.93
N LEU A 34 0.70 1.51 -0.43
CA LEU A 34 0.09 1.80 0.87
C LEU A 34 1.11 1.70 2.02
N HIS A 35 1.95 0.68 1.97
CA HIS A 35 3.01 0.45 2.97
C HIS A 35 4.05 1.58 2.97
N GLU A 36 4.56 1.94 1.79
CA GLU A 36 5.54 3.02 1.62
C GLU A 36 4.99 4.38 2.09
N ILE A 37 3.73 4.69 1.77
CA ILE A 37 3.10 5.92 2.24
C ILE A 37 2.91 5.91 3.76
N ALA A 38 2.46 4.78 4.33
CA ALA A 38 2.33 4.66 5.78
C ALA A 38 3.69 4.82 6.49
N LEU A 39 4.75 4.21 5.95
CA LEU A 39 6.12 4.35 6.46
C LEU A 39 6.62 5.78 6.34
N SER A 40 6.47 6.41 5.17
CA SER A 40 6.91 7.78 4.94
C SER A 40 6.21 8.76 5.88
N VAL A 41 4.89 8.64 6.05
CA VAL A 41 4.13 9.45 7.02
C VAL A 41 4.61 9.22 8.45
N ALA A 42 4.86 7.97 8.85
CA ALA A 42 5.33 7.66 10.20
C ALA A 42 6.75 8.21 10.48
N GLN A 43 7.68 8.04 9.53
CA GLN A 43 9.07 8.48 9.67
C GLN A 43 9.22 10.00 9.58
N SER A 44 8.52 10.62 8.63
CA SER A 44 8.51 12.09 8.46
C SER A 44 7.64 12.81 9.49
N ARG A 45 6.94 12.08 10.36
CA ARG A 45 5.96 12.62 11.32
C ARG A 45 4.89 13.47 10.63
N GLY A 46 4.43 13.01 9.48
CA GLY A 46 3.40 13.66 8.67
C GLY A 46 3.90 14.77 7.74
N ASN A 47 5.20 15.09 7.74
CA ASN A 47 5.78 16.07 6.83
C ASN A 47 6.14 15.43 5.47
N ILE A 48 5.12 15.02 4.72
CA ILE A 48 5.26 14.41 3.40
C ILE A 48 5.00 15.44 2.30
N THR A 49 5.86 15.46 1.29
CA THR A 49 5.74 16.40 0.17
C THR A 49 4.73 15.92 -0.86
N ARG A 50 4.20 16.84 -1.67
CA ARG A 50 3.29 16.49 -2.77
C ARG A 50 3.95 15.55 -3.78
N LYS A 51 5.26 15.69 -4.01
CA LYS A 51 6.03 14.83 -4.92
C LYS A 51 6.06 13.38 -4.44
N GLU A 52 6.14 13.15 -3.13
CA GLU A 52 6.12 11.81 -2.55
C GLU A 52 4.72 11.18 -2.59
N LEU A 53 3.66 12.00 -2.59
CA LEU A 53 2.28 11.55 -2.74
C LEU A 53 1.85 11.31 -4.20
N GLU A 54 2.62 11.79 -5.19
CA GLU A 54 2.27 11.65 -6.61
C GLU A 54 2.05 10.19 -7.04
N PRO A 55 2.94 9.23 -6.74
CA PRO A 55 2.72 7.83 -7.12
C PRO A 55 1.47 7.24 -6.48
N PHE A 56 1.16 7.65 -5.25
CA PHE A 56 -0.03 7.23 -4.52
C PHE A 56 -1.31 7.73 -5.20
N PHE A 57 -1.36 9.01 -5.56
CA PHE A 57 -2.51 9.56 -6.28
C PHE A 57 -2.61 9.08 -7.73
N ALA A 58 -1.48 8.89 -8.42
CA ALA A 58 -1.43 8.34 -9.77
C ALA A 58 -1.96 6.90 -9.85
N ALA A 59 -1.81 6.13 -8.77
CA ALA A 59 -2.39 4.80 -8.62
C ALA A 59 -3.92 4.81 -8.36
N GLY A 60 -4.57 5.98 -8.36
CA GLY A 60 -6.01 6.13 -8.16
C GLY A 60 -6.44 6.28 -6.71
N TYR A 61 -5.50 6.32 -5.76
CA TYR A 61 -5.82 6.73 -4.39
C TYR A 61 -6.11 8.22 -4.33
N ASN A 62 -6.70 8.65 -3.23
CA ASN A 62 -7.14 10.02 -3.06
C ASN A 62 -6.91 10.46 -1.61
N GLN A 63 -7.28 11.69 -1.31
CA GLN A 63 -7.04 12.28 0.00
C GLN A 63 -7.77 11.54 1.13
N ARG A 64 -8.92 10.91 0.87
CA ARG A 64 -9.61 10.08 1.86
C ARG A 64 -8.76 8.87 2.26
N HIS A 65 -8.16 8.18 1.30
CA HIS A 65 -7.27 7.04 1.58
C HIS A 65 -6.04 7.48 2.39
N LEU A 66 -5.49 8.67 2.13
CA LEU A 66 -4.40 9.21 2.94
C LEU A 66 -4.83 9.46 4.40
N LEU A 67 -6.04 10.00 4.61
CA LEU A 67 -6.60 10.20 5.95
C LEU A 67 -6.87 8.87 6.67
N GLU A 68 -7.31 7.84 5.96
CA GLU A 68 -7.49 6.48 6.50
C GLU A 68 -6.15 5.89 6.97
N ILE A 69 -5.06 6.11 6.23
CA ILE A 69 -3.70 5.71 6.65
C ILE A 69 -3.30 6.45 7.92
N ILE A 70 -3.49 7.78 7.98
CA ILE A 70 -3.16 8.58 9.16
C ILE A 70 -3.96 8.13 10.39
N LEU A 71 -5.24 7.81 10.20
CA LEU A 71 -6.09 7.28 11.27
C LEU A 71 -5.55 5.95 11.80
N GLY A 72 -5.22 5.01 10.91
CA GLY A 72 -4.64 3.71 11.28
C GLY A 72 -3.30 3.85 12.00
N LEU A 73 -2.42 4.73 11.53
CA LEU A 73 -1.15 5.05 12.21
C LEU A 73 -1.39 5.62 13.61
N SER A 74 -2.32 6.56 13.74
CA SER A 74 -2.65 7.18 15.04
C SER A 74 -3.16 6.14 16.04
N GLN A 75 -4.07 5.26 15.62
CA GLN A 75 -4.56 4.15 16.44
C GLN A 75 -3.41 3.23 16.87
N LYS A 76 -2.49 2.90 15.94
CA LYS A 76 -1.35 2.04 16.25
C LYS A 76 -0.37 2.67 17.23
N VAL A 77 -0.11 3.97 17.10
CA VAL A 77 0.74 4.72 18.04
C VAL A 77 0.13 4.68 19.44
N ILE A 78 -1.16 4.99 19.57
CA ILE A 78 -1.88 4.93 20.85
C ILE A 78 -1.77 3.51 21.43
N SER A 79 -2.14 2.49 20.67
CA SER A 79 -2.11 1.09 21.12
C SER A 79 -0.71 0.64 21.53
N ASN A 80 0.32 0.97 20.75
CA ASN A 80 1.69 0.60 21.07
C ASN A 80 2.15 1.24 22.39
N TYR A 81 1.87 2.54 22.58
CA TYR A 81 2.27 3.24 23.80
C TYR A 81 1.49 2.74 25.01
N THR A 82 0.18 2.54 24.88
CA THR A 82 -0.65 1.98 25.96
C THR A 82 -0.17 0.59 26.35
N ASN A 83 0.02 -0.32 25.39
CA ASN A 83 0.47 -1.68 25.68
C ASN A 83 1.86 -1.71 26.32
N TYR A 84 2.77 -0.86 25.85
CA TYR A 84 4.12 -0.76 26.40
C TYR A 84 4.12 -0.22 27.83
N ILE A 85 3.41 0.87 28.10
CA ILE A 85 3.35 1.50 29.44
C ILE A 85 2.63 0.60 30.44
N ALA A 86 1.57 -0.09 30.00
CA ALA A 86 0.81 -1.01 30.85
C ALA A 86 1.46 -2.39 31.01
N GLU A 87 2.65 -2.61 30.44
CA GLU A 87 3.37 -3.90 30.45
C GLU A 87 2.46 -5.08 30.06
N MET A 88 1.57 -4.86 29.08
CA MET A 88 0.59 -5.88 28.71
C MET A 88 1.30 -7.13 28.18
N PRO A 89 1.02 -8.32 28.75
CA PRO A 89 1.65 -9.55 28.29
C PRO A 89 1.17 -9.89 26.88
N LEU A 90 2.02 -10.61 26.15
CA LEU A 90 1.64 -11.13 24.84
C LEU A 90 0.56 -12.20 25.01
N ASP A 91 -0.47 -12.13 24.18
CA ASP A 91 -1.51 -13.16 24.15
C ASP A 91 -0.90 -14.53 23.81
N LYS A 92 -1.34 -15.58 24.52
CA LYS A 92 -0.80 -16.95 24.39
C LYS A 92 -0.76 -17.46 22.94
N GLY A 93 -1.75 -17.10 22.12
CA GLY A 93 -1.82 -17.51 20.71
C GLY A 93 -0.70 -16.91 19.84
N PHE A 94 -0.09 -15.81 20.28
CA PHE A 94 0.96 -15.10 19.55
C PHE A 94 2.38 -15.36 20.10
N GLU A 95 2.53 -16.12 21.19
CA GLU A 95 3.85 -16.44 21.78
C GLU A 95 4.85 -17.03 20.77
N LYS A 96 4.37 -17.84 19.82
CA LYS A 96 5.20 -18.42 18.75
C LYS A 96 5.81 -17.38 17.80
N TYR A 97 5.25 -16.17 17.75
CA TYR A 97 5.73 -15.04 16.97
C TYR A 97 6.41 -13.97 17.84
N ALA A 98 6.68 -14.28 19.12
CA ALA A 98 7.33 -13.35 20.02
C ALA A 98 8.65 -12.87 19.42
N TRP A 99 8.80 -11.56 19.34
CA TRP A 99 10.00 -10.97 18.80
C TRP A 99 11.18 -11.23 19.73
N ARG A 100 12.24 -11.85 19.19
CA ARG A 100 13.49 -12.08 19.92
C ARG A 100 14.54 -11.17 19.33
N LYS A 101 15.02 -10.23 20.12
CA LYS A 101 16.17 -9.40 19.79
C LYS A 101 17.39 -10.34 19.71
N HIS A 102 18.00 -10.44 18.53
CA HIS A 102 19.29 -11.12 18.37
C HIS A 102 20.42 -10.19 18.79
#